data_AF-A0A969YJZ7-F1
#
_entry.id   AF-A0A969YJZ7-F1
#
_cell.length_a   1.000
_cell.length_b   1.000
_cell.length_c   1.000
_cell.angle_alpha   90.00
_cell.angle_beta   90.00
_cell.angle_gamma   90.00
#
_symmetry.space_group_name_H-M   'P 1'
#
loop_
_entity.id
_entity.type
_entity.pdbx_description
1 polymer ?
#
loop_
_entity_poly.entity_id
_entity_poly.type
_entity_poly.pdbx_seq_one_letter_code
_entity_poly.pdbx_strand_id
1 'polypeptide(L)'
;MHQRPGFFSTLTHTLASIRLTLAVFFVLAVSSVIGTLLPQGLTLEEMRSHFSQGFFWWIETFSLHDLYHATWFQFLLLLLSINLVVCSVD
;
A
#
# COMPACT_ATOMS: atom_id res chain seq x y z
N MET A 1 6.15 35.43 20.64
CA MET A 1 6.11 34.83 19.29
C MET A 1 4.92 33.88 19.24
N HIS A 2 3.83 34.31 18.62
CA HIS A 2 2.60 33.53 18.50
C HIS A 2 2.63 32.84 17.13
N GLN A 3 3.24 31.66 17.06
CA GLN A 3 3.16 30.85 15.84
C GLN A 3 1.73 30.35 15.72
N ARG A 4 1.01 30.86 14.70
CA ARG A 4 -0.30 30.31 14.35
C ARG A 4 -0.09 28.82 14.04
N PRO A 5 -0.89 27.89 14.61
CA PRO A 5 -0.85 26.52 14.14
C PRO A 5 -1.26 26.55 12.67
N GLY A 6 -0.28 26.48 11.78
CA GLY A 6 -0.55 26.35 10.36
C GLY A 6 -1.18 24.98 10.15
N PHE A 7 -2.13 24.87 9.23
CA PHE A 7 -2.72 23.59 8.80
C PHE A 7 -1.65 22.50 8.57
N PHE A 8 -0.49 22.89 8.04
CA PHE A 8 0.67 22.02 7.85
C PHE A 8 1.22 21.40 9.14
N SER A 9 1.25 22.11 10.27
CA SER A 9 1.74 21.58 11.55
C SER A 9 0.84 20.49 12.15
N THR A 10 -0.47 20.58 11.92
CA THR A 10 -1.43 19.56 12.38
C THR A 10 -1.36 18.31 11.51
N LEU A 11 -1.16 18.49 10.19
CA LEU A 11 -0.96 17.39 9.27
C LEU A 11 0.35 16.64 9.55
N THR A 12 1.47 17.35 9.76
CA THR A 12 2.76 16.70 10.07
C THR A 12 2.67 15.90 11.36
N HIS A 13 2.05 16.44 12.42
CA HIS A 13 1.91 15.72 13.68
C HIS A 13 1.05 14.44 13.56
N THR A 14 0.06 14.43 12.66
CA THR A 14 -0.76 13.23 12.42
C THR A 14 -0.01 12.21 11.54
N LEU A 15 0.78 12.70 10.57
CA LEU A 15 1.63 11.89 9.72
C LEU A 15 2.92 11.41 10.41
N ALA A 16 3.36 12.03 11.50
CA ALA A 16 4.53 11.60 12.30
C ALA A 16 4.22 10.40 13.22
N SER A 17 3.05 9.76 13.06
CA SER A 17 2.65 8.65 13.91
C SER A 17 3.31 7.35 13.49
N ILE A 18 4.24 6.85 14.31
CA ILE A 18 4.88 5.53 14.17
C ILE A 18 3.83 4.40 14.05
N ARG A 19 2.68 4.54 14.75
CA ARG A 19 1.60 3.55 14.67
C ARG A 19 1.00 3.47 13.26
N LEU A 20 0.87 4.61 12.58
CA LEU A 20 0.40 4.66 11.20
C LEU A 20 1.45 4.06 10.26
N THR A 21 2.73 4.37 10.45
CA THR A 21 3.85 3.78 9.71
C THR A 21 3.81 2.26 9.76
N LEU A 22 3.75 1.68 10.96
CA LEU A 22 3.78 0.23 11.17
C LEU A 22 2.53 -0.45 10.61
N ALA A 23 1.36 0.17 10.76
CA ALA A 23 0.12 -0.36 10.19
C ALA A 23 0.19 -0.41 8.65
N VAL A 24 0.60 0.69 8.01
CA VAL A 24 0.73 0.76 6.54
C VAL A 24 1.82 -0.18 6.04
N PHE A 25 2.97 -0.23 6.71
CA PHE A 25 4.06 -1.13 6.38
C PHE A 25 3.63 -2.61 6.45
N PHE A 26 2.87 -2.99 7.48
CA PHE A 26 2.40 -4.36 7.61
C PHE A 26 1.41 -4.75 6.51
N VAL A 27 0.49 -3.85 6.15
CA VAL A 27 -0.42 -4.06 5.01
C VAL A 27 0.38 -4.25 3.73
N LEU A 28 1.33 -3.36 3.44
CA LEU A 28 2.20 -3.46 2.28
C LEU A 28 3.00 -4.78 2.25
N ALA A 29 3.55 -5.19 3.39
CA ALA A 29 4.31 -6.43 3.51
C ALA A 29 3.45 -7.67 3.22
N VAL A 30 2.27 -7.76 3.83
CA VAL A 30 1.33 -8.87 3.59
C VAL A 30 0.89 -8.89 2.13
N SER A 31 0.52 -7.74 1.57
CA SER A 31 0.18 -7.62 0.16
C SER A 31 1.32 -8.05 -0.77
N SER A 32 2.55 -7.64 -0.48
CA SER A 32 3.74 -8.01 -1.25
C SER A 32 3.99 -9.52 -1.23
N VAL A 33 3.82 -10.17 -0.07
CA VAL A 33 3.92 -11.63 0.04
C VAL A 33 2.85 -12.29 -0.82
N ILE A 34 1.59 -11.85 -0.73
CA ILE A 34 0.49 -12.39 -1.54
C ILE A 34 0.77 -12.24 -3.04
N GLY A 35 1.20 -11.07 -3.50
CA GLY A 35 1.53 -10.83 -4.91
C GLY A 35 2.77 -11.59 -5.41
N THR A 36 3.65 -12.03 -4.49
CA THR A 36 4.81 -12.88 -4.82
C THR A 36 4.41 -14.35 -4.95
N LEU A 37 3.41 -14.80 -4.18
CA LEU A 37 2.88 -16.15 -4.27
C LEU A 37 2.02 -16.38 -5.52
N LEU A 38 1.50 -15.30 -6.11
CA LEU A 38 0.84 -15.36 -7.41
C LEU A 38 1.86 -15.66 -8.51
N PRO A 39 1.61 -16.65 -9.39
CA PRO A 39 2.51 -16.97 -10.47
C PRO A 39 2.49 -15.80 -11.48
N GLN A 40 3.61 -15.07 -11.55
CA GLN A 40 3.76 -13.89 -12.40
C GLN A 40 4.09 -14.28 -13.85
N GLY A 41 3.55 -13.53 -14.80
CA GLY A 41 3.80 -13.75 -16.24
C GLY A 41 2.83 -14.69 -16.95
N LEU A 42 1.82 -15.23 -16.24
CA LEU A 42 0.68 -15.88 -16.87
C LEU A 42 -0.28 -14.85 -17.44
N THR A 43 -0.96 -15.22 -18.53
CA THR A 43 -2.08 -14.43 -19.05
C THR A 43 -3.29 -14.55 -18.12
N LEU A 44 -4.18 -13.55 -18.16
CA LEU A 44 -5.43 -13.55 -17.38
C LEU A 44 -6.28 -14.81 -17.64
N GLU A 45 -6.28 -15.33 -18.87
CA GLU A 45 -7.00 -16.55 -19.23
C GLU A 45 -6.40 -17.80 -18.56
N GLU A 46 -5.06 -17.92 -18.55
CA GLU A 46 -4.38 -19.04 -17.89
C GLU A 46 -4.57 -18.97 -16.37
N MET A 47 -4.47 -17.78 -15.76
CA MET A 47 -4.77 -17.59 -14.34
C MET A 47 -6.20 -18.00 -13.98
N ARG A 48 -7.18 -17.67 -14.83
CA ARG A 48 -8.58 -18.08 -14.63
C ARG A 48 -8.76 -19.59 -14.63
N SER A 49 -7.98 -20.30 -15.45
CA SER A 49 -8.01 -21.76 -15.52
C SER A 49 -7.29 -22.43 -14.34
N HIS A 50 -6.28 -21.76 -13.77
CA HIS A 50 -5.44 -22.30 -12.69
C HIS A 50 -6.03 -22.05 -11.30
N PHE A 51 -6.78 -20.95 -11.11
CA PHE A 51 -7.36 -20.56 -9.84
C PHE A 51 -8.87 -20.82 -9.75
N SER A 52 -9.36 -21.06 -8.53
CA SER A 52 -10.81 -21.14 -8.31
C SER A 52 -11.48 -19.80 -8.62
N GLN A 53 -12.72 -19.85 -9.10
CA GLN A 53 -13.45 -18.66 -9.55
C GLN A 53 -13.57 -17.58 -8.48
N GLY A 54 -13.70 -17.97 -7.20
CA GLY A 54 -13.73 -17.03 -6.07
C GLY A 54 -12.39 -16.32 -5.83
N PHE A 55 -11.27 -17.03 -5.96
CA PHE A 55 -9.94 -16.44 -5.77
C PHE A 55 -9.56 -15.53 -6.95
N PHE A 56 -9.91 -15.92 -8.18
CA PHE A 56 -9.71 -15.10 -9.37
C PHE A 56 -10.43 -13.75 -9.27
N TRP A 57 -11.66 -13.72 -8.75
CA TRP A 57 -12.41 -12.49 -8.55
C TRP A 57 -11.69 -11.50 -7.61
N TRP A 58 -11.08 -12.00 -6.52
CA TRP A 58 -10.26 -11.18 -5.64
C TRP A 58 -8.98 -10.68 -6.30
N ILE A 59 -8.29 -11.53 -7.08
CA ILE A 59 -7.10 -11.15 -7.85
C ILE A 59 -7.41 -10.01 -8.81
N GLU A 60 -8.50 -10.11 -9.56
CA GLU A 60 -8.92 -9.10 -10.52
C GLU A 60 -9.31 -7.79 -9.81
N THR A 61 -10.13 -7.88 -8.76
CA THR A 61 -10.62 -6.72 -8.00
C THR A 61 -9.49 -5.93 -7.34
N PHE A 62 -8.53 -6.61 -6.72
CA PHE A 62 -7.37 -5.97 -6.10
C PHE A 62 -6.20 -5.76 -7.05
N SER A 63 -6.33 -6.14 -8.32
CA SER A 63 -5.23 -6.13 -9.30
C SER A 63 -3.97 -6.83 -8.77
N LEU A 64 -4.13 -7.95 -8.05
CA LEU A 64 -2.99 -8.69 -7.47
C LEU A 64 -2.05 -9.27 -8.52
N HIS A 65 -2.55 -9.48 -9.75
CA HIS A 65 -1.74 -9.90 -10.90
C HIS A 65 -0.72 -8.83 -11.33
N ASP A 66 -1.01 -7.56 -11.03
CA ASP A 66 -0.14 -6.41 -11.29
C ASP A 66 -0.07 -5.52 -10.04
N LEU A 67 0.33 -6.14 -8.93
CA LEU A 67 0.28 -5.53 -7.60
C LEU A 67 1.04 -4.20 -7.52
N TYR A 68 2.21 -4.10 -8.14
CA TYR A 68 3.08 -2.91 -8.03
C TYR A 68 2.54 -1.71 -8.82
N HIS A 69 1.72 -1.94 -9.85
CA HIS A 69 1.02 -0.86 -10.57
C HIS A 69 -0.38 -0.60 -10.04
N ALA A 70 -0.86 -1.42 -9.09
CA ALA A 70 -2.15 -1.19 -8.46
C ALA A 70 -2.15 0.14 -7.70
N THR A 71 -3.09 1.02 -8.06
CA THR A 71 -3.17 2.40 -7.53
C THR A 71 -3.27 2.46 -6.01
N TRP A 72 -3.97 1.50 -5.39
CA TRP A 72 -4.07 1.40 -3.94
C TRP A 72 -2.73 1.05 -3.29
N PHE A 73 -1.92 0.19 -3.90
CA PHE A 73 -0.61 -0.21 -3.39
C PHE A 73 0.39 0.93 -3.52
N GLN A 74 0.41 1.61 -4.67
CA GLN A 74 1.22 2.81 -4.90
C GLN A 74 0.85 3.93 -3.94
N PHE A 75 -0.45 4.13 -3.66
CA PHE A 75 -0.89 5.11 -2.68
C PHE A 75 -0.39 4.79 -1.28
N LEU A 76 -0.49 3.53 -0.84
CA LEU A 76 0.05 3.10 0.46
C LEU A 76 1.58 3.26 0.53
N LEU A 77 2.30 2.93 -0.54
CA LEU A 77 3.75 3.16 -0.62
C LEU A 77 4.12 4.63 -0.51
N LEU A 78 3.40 5.50 -1.23
CA LEU A 78 3.62 6.94 -1.18
C LEU A 78 3.29 7.50 0.20
N LEU A 79 2.16 7.08 0.79
CA LEU A 79 1.75 7.46 2.13
C LEU A 79 2.80 7.06 3.16
N LEU A 80 3.30 5.81 3.09
CA LEU A 80 4.38 5.33 3.95
C LEU A 80 5.65 6.16 3.76
N SER A 81 6.01 6.46 2.51
CA SER A 81 7.21 7.24 2.17
C SER A 81 7.14 8.65 2.75
N ILE A 82 6.01 9.34 2.58
CA ILE A 82 5.78 10.67 3.14
C ILE A 82 5.82 10.61 4.67
N ASN A 83 5.16 9.60 5.26
CA ASN A 83 5.15 9.39 6.70
C ASN A 83 6.56 9.20 7.26
N LEU A 84 7.40 8.38 6.63
CA LEU A 84 8.80 8.16 7.03
C LEU A 84 9.65 9.43 6.89
N VAL A 85 9.47 10.20 5.82
CA VAL A 85 10.17 11.49 5.63
C VAL A 85 9.79 12.46 6.74
N VAL A 86 8.51 12.60 7.05
CA VAL A 86 8.04 13.46 8.15
C VAL A 86 8.62 12.99 9.49
N CYS A 87 8.51 11.70 9.81
CA CYS A 87 9.06 11.13 11.05
C CYS A 87 10.58 11.28 11.18
N SER A 88 11.32 11.37 10.07
CA SER A 88 12.78 11.50 10.07
C SER A 88 13.27 12.95 10.17
N VAL A 89 12.40 13.93 9.90
CA VAL A 89 12.73 15.35 9.91
C VAL A 89 12.29 16.02 11.22
N ASP A 90 11.27 15.48 11.89
CA ASP A 90 10.92 15.80 13.28
C ASP A 90 11.99 15.28 14.28
#